data_AF-A0A427UJR5-F1
#
_entry.id   AF-A0A427UJR5-F1
#
_cell.length_a   1.000
_cell.length_b   1.000
_cell.length_c   1.000
_cell.angle_alpha   90.00
_cell.angle_beta   90.00
_cell.angle_gamma   90.00
#
_symmetry.space_group_name_H-M   'P 1'
#
loop_
_entity.id
_entity.type
_entity.pdbx_description
1 polymer ?
#
loop_
_entity_poly.entity_id
_entity_poly.type
_entity_poly.pdbx_seq_one_letter_code
_entity_poly.pdbx_strand_id
1 'polypeptide(L)'
;MISAMTNRDWEGHNLYCSEIKFCVPNKLIFEPEMKKVLLDMIDTFIEKLGVYHAVAGIQSVLPYRPQGVGDYARLQAERFLGIYMGADSTERNLIRNGIKSIDWFTYISNTLAQRICSLTMFPKYCELLKVKVQQKPHGFQFLLEEFPQILPQAEPIPDSYFNLNKALRPLRNGAYWAISKDVGKNYKVLDTDATRKWIRRLDAPGIFPDQGYYKEVPPKDKAVYLETGKACKVAGVYRYDDELDIDGKPVHAGHVNRTDYEENYTSDYRQHVVLLVGDIAPRFLAFFDHAELKEAKTVKWHLVSEIIKVE
;
A
#
# COMPACT_ATOMS: atom_id res chain seq x y z
N MET A 1 -14.58 -7.47 -4.93
CA MET A 1 -14.48 -7.69 -3.46
C MET A 1 -14.35 -6.33 -2.81
N ILE A 2 -15.04 -6.07 -1.70
CA ILE A 2 -14.85 -4.88 -0.88
C ILE A 2 -14.04 -5.33 0.32
N SER A 3 -12.91 -4.69 0.61
CA SER A 3 -12.27 -4.76 1.92
C SER A 3 -12.30 -3.36 2.53
N ALA A 4 -12.93 -3.24 3.69
CA ALA A 4 -13.03 -2.00 4.46
C ALA A 4 -12.42 -2.24 5.83
N MET A 5 -11.41 -1.46 6.18
CA MET A 5 -10.78 -1.50 7.50
C MET A 5 -11.46 -0.50 8.43
N THR A 6 -12.20 -0.99 9.42
CA THR A 6 -13.16 -0.20 10.20
C THR A 6 -12.50 0.57 11.35
N ASN A 7 -13.28 1.41 12.06
CA ASN A 7 -12.79 2.15 13.23
C ASN A 7 -12.21 1.25 14.33
N ARG A 8 -11.39 1.90 15.15
CA ARG A 8 -10.42 1.30 16.06
C ARG A 8 -10.97 0.98 17.46
N ASP A 9 -12.22 1.36 17.74
CA ASP A 9 -12.91 1.07 19.01
C ASP A 9 -13.39 -0.39 19.12
N TRP A 10 -13.29 -1.18 18.04
CA TRP A 10 -13.64 -2.60 18.04
C TRP A 10 -12.34 -3.42 18.12
N GLU A 11 -12.00 -3.77 19.37
CA GLU A 11 -10.95 -4.69 19.84
C GLU A 11 -9.81 -5.00 18.85
N GLY A 12 -8.87 -4.06 18.77
CA GLY A 12 -7.54 -4.30 18.22
C GLY A 12 -6.50 -3.60 19.07
N HIS A 13 -5.65 -4.36 19.77
CA HIS A 13 -4.34 -3.83 20.18
C HIS A 13 -3.60 -3.36 18.91
N ASN A 14 -2.70 -2.36 19.04
CA ASN A 14 -2.02 -1.55 17.99
C ASN A 14 -1.48 -2.25 16.71
N LEU A 15 -1.59 -3.56 16.60
CA LEU A 15 -1.16 -4.41 15.50
C LEU A 15 -2.30 -4.98 14.65
N TYR A 16 -3.59 -4.78 15.00
CA TYR A 16 -4.69 -5.42 14.29
C TYR A 16 -5.82 -4.44 14.01
N CYS A 17 -6.07 -4.11 12.75
CA CYS A 17 -7.30 -3.44 12.35
C CYS A 17 -8.44 -4.45 12.15
N SER A 18 -9.63 -4.09 12.60
CA SER A 18 -10.87 -4.78 12.21
C SER A 18 -11.09 -4.61 10.71
N GLU A 19 -11.46 -5.71 10.04
CA GLU A 19 -11.69 -5.76 8.59
C GLU A 19 -13.07 -6.33 8.31
N ILE A 20 -13.81 -5.67 7.41
CA ILE A 20 -15.04 -6.19 6.81
C ILE A 20 -14.76 -6.47 5.33
N LYS A 21 -15.13 -7.67 4.88
CA LYS A 21 -14.84 -8.15 3.54
C LYS A 21 -16.07 -8.73 2.85
N PHE A 22 -16.39 -8.24 1.65
CA PHE A 22 -17.48 -8.76 0.82
C PHE A 22 -16.97 -9.29 -0.52
N CYS A 23 -17.44 -10.46 -0.92
CA CYS A 23 -17.25 -10.99 -2.27
C CYS A 23 -18.58 -10.92 -3.01
N VAL A 24 -18.60 -10.19 -4.13
CA VAL A 24 -19.78 -10.09 -5.01
C VAL A 24 -19.48 -10.75 -6.35
N PRO A 25 -20.48 -11.38 -7.01
CA PRO A 25 -20.30 -11.91 -8.36
C PRO A 25 -19.79 -10.84 -9.33
N ASN A 26 -18.71 -11.14 -10.06
CA ASN A 26 -18.05 -10.17 -10.95
C ASN A 26 -19.00 -9.58 -12.00
N LYS A 27 -19.99 -10.33 -12.49
CA LYS A 27 -20.92 -9.84 -13.53
C LYS A 27 -21.74 -8.63 -13.06
N LEU A 28 -22.09 -8.59 -11.78
CA LEU A 28 -22.99 -7.56 -11.23
C LEU A 28 -22.33 -6.18 -11.21
N ILE A 29 -21.00 -6.07 -11.12
CA ILE A 29 -20.35 -4.75 -11.08
C ILE A 29 -20.42 -4.01 -12.42
N PHE A 30 -20.67 -4.73 -13.51
CA PHE A 30 -20.81 -4.17 -14.85
C PHE A 30 -22.25 -3.75 -15.17
N GLU A 31 -23.20 -4.03 -14.28
CA GLU A 31 -24.58 -3.56 -14.37
C GLU A 31 -24.69 -2.21 -13.63
N PRO A 32 -25.13 -1.11 -14.29
CA PRO A 32 -25.10 0.23 -13.68
C PRO A 32 -25.87 0.35 -12.35
N GLU A 33 -27.03 -0.32 -12.24
CA GLU A 33 -27.85 -0.31 -11.02
C GLU A 33 -27.13 -1.03 -9.87
N MET A 34 -26.55 -2.20 -10.14
CA MET A 34 -25.82 -2.99 -9.15
C MET A 34 -24.50 -2.33 -8.76
N LYS A 35 -23.82 -1.64 -9.69
CA LYS A 35 -22.68 -0.78 -9.39
C LYS A 35 -23.05 0.31 -8.39
N LYS A 36 -24.19 0.97 -8.60
CA LYS A 36 -24.69 2.00 -7.69
C LYS A 36 -24.96 1.42 -6.30
N VAL A 37 -25.67 0.30 -6.21
CA VAL A 37 -25.92 -0.40 -4.94
C VAL A 37 -24.61 -0.74 -4.22
N LEU A 38 -23.59 -1.20 -4.95
CA LEU A 38 -22.28 -1.49 -4.36
C LEU A 38 -21.62 -0.22 -3.78
N LEU A 39 -21.60 0.87 -4.54
CA LEU A 39 -21.00 2.13 -4.11
C LEU A 39 -21.75 2.74 -2.92
N ASP A 40 -23.08 2.72 -2.93
CA ASP A 40 -23.91 3.20 -1.81
C ASP A 40 -23.66 2.37 -0.54
N MET A 41 -23.47 1.06 -0.69
CA MET A 41 -23.11 0.17 0.43
C MET A 41 -21.71 0.49 0.97
N ILE A 42 -20.71 0.70 0.10
CA ILE A 42 -19.35 1.09 0.52
C ILE A 42 -19.38 2.42 1.26
N ASP A 43 -20.08 3.43 0.72
CA ASP A 43 -20.23 4.74 1.34
C ASP A 43 -20.88 4.63 2.72
N THR A 44 -21.92 3.80 2.86
CA THR A 44 -22.57 3.53 4.15
C THR A 44 -21.58 2.98 5.17
N PHE A 45 -20.73 2.01 4.78
CA PHE A 45 -19.72 1.47 5.69
C PHE A 45 -18.67 2.51 6.07
N ILE A 46 -18.20 3.30 5.12
CA ILE A 46 -17.23 4.37 5.37
C ILE A 46 -17.79 5.37 6.38
N GLU A 47 -19.04 5.82 6.19
CA GLU A 47 -19.68 6.82 7.04
C GLU A 47 -20.02 6.27 8.43
N LYS A 48 -20.57 5.06 8.50
CA LYS A 48 -21.00 4.47 9.78
C LYS A 48 -19.83 3.98 10.63
N LEU A 49 -18.75 3.53 10.00
CA LEU A 49 -17.64 2.89 10.68
C LEU A 49 -16.36 3.72 10.71
N GLY A 50 -16.36 4.98 10.24
CA GLY A 50 -15.16 5.83 10.30
C GLY A 50 -13.90 5.13 9.74
N VAL A 51 -14.05 4.47 8.59
CA VAL A 51 -13.07 3.55 8.00
C VAL A 51 -11.69 4.20 7.85
N TYR A 52 -10.61 3.48 8.17
CA TYR A 52 -9.25 3.99 8.02
C TYR A 52 -8.79 3.98 6.56
N HIS A 53 -9.11 2.89 5.86
CA HIS A 53 -8.82 2.63 4.44
C HIS A 53 -9.84 1.65 3.87
N ALA A 54 -10.27 1.85 2.62
CA ALA A 54 -11.06 0.87 1.90
C ALA A 54 -10.59 0.75 0.45
N VAL A 55 -10.74 -0.46 -0.10
CA VAL A 55 -10.51 -0.76 -1.51
C VAL A 55 -11.64 -1.62 -2.04
N ALA A 56 -12.02 -1.36 -3.29
CA ALA A 56 -12.91 -2.26 -4.02
C ALA A 56 -12.52 -2.33 -5.49
N GLY A 57 -12.68 -3.52 -6.07
CA GLY A 57 -12.32 -3.80 -7.44
C GLY A 57 -12.32 -5.31 -7.70
N ILE A 58 -11.49 -5.71 -8.66
CA ILE A 58 -11.30 -7.12 -9.01
C ILE A 58 -10.16 -7.66 -8.15
N GLN A 59 -10.42 -8.72 -7.41
CA GLN A 59 -9.45 -9.27 -6.46
C GLN A 59 -9.31 -10.77 -6.65
N SER A 60 -8.11 -11.29 -6.40
CA SER A 60 -7.87 -12.72 -6.37
C SER A 60 -8.46 -13.31 -5.08
N VAL A 61 -9.44 -14.21 -5.23
CA VAL A 61 -10.03 -14.96 -4.10
C VAL A 61 -9.36 -16.33 -4.07
N LEU A 62 -8.49 -16.57 -3.09
CA LEU A 62 -7.91 -17.88 -2.85
C LEU A 62 -8.70 -18.62 -1.74
N PRO A 63 -8.85 -19.95 -1.82
CA PRO A 63 -9.43 -20.73 -0.73
C PRO A 63 -8.53 -20.68 0.52
N TYR A 64 -9.12 -20.91 1.69
CA TYR A 64 -8.36 -21.03 2.94
C TYR A 64 -7.37 -22.21 2.84
N ARG A 65 -6.06 -21.94 2.97
CA ARG A 65 -4.95 -22.87 2.69
C ARG A 65 -4.96 -23.38 1.24
N PRO A 66 -4.50 -22.56 0.28
CA PRO A 66 -4.51 -22.89 -1.15
C PRO A 66 -3.46 -23.94 -1.52
N GLN A 67 -3.60 -25.18 -1.04
CA GLN A 67 -2.77 -26.30 -1.48
C GLN A 67 -3.02 -26.55 -2.97
N GLY A 68 -2.01 -26.30 -3.80
CA GLY A 68 -2.11 -26.54 -5.24
C GLY A 68 -2.53 -25.35 -6.09
N VAL A 69 -2.77 -24.16 -5.50
CA VAL A 69 -3.19 -22.98 -6.26
C VAL A 69 -2.34 -21.71 -6.00
N GLY A 70 -1.15 -21.88 -5.41
CA GLY A 70 -0.25 -20.77 -5.07
C GLY A 70 0.34 -20.05 -6.28
N ASP A 71 0.57 -20.76 -7.38
CA ASP A 71 1.03 -20.22 -8.65
C ASP A 71 -0.05 -19.41 -9.38
N TYR A 72 -1.33 -19.77 -9.24
CA TYR A 72 -2.45 -19.04 -9.88
C TYR A 72 -2.50 -17.58 -9.46
N ALA A 73 -2.26 -17.28 -8.19
CA ALA A 73 -2.24 -15.91 -7.69
C ALA A 73 -1.14 -15.10 -8.39
N ARG A 74 0.07 -15.66 -8.48
CA ARG A 74 1.20 -15.03 -9.17
C ARG A 74 0.90 -14.85 -10.65
N LEU A 75 0.43 -15.90 -11.34
CA LEU A 75 0.12 -15.88 -12.77
C LEU A 75 -0.98 -14.86 -13.11
N GLN A 76 -2.00 -14.73 -12.27
CA GLN A 76 -3.03 -13.71 -12.42
C GLN A 76 -2.43 -12.31 -12.30
N ALA A 77 -1.64 -12.07 -11.25
CA ALA A 77 -0.98 -10.79 -11.04
C ALA A 77 -0.03 -10.42 -12.19
N GLU A 78 0.68 -11.40 -12.75
CA GLU A 78 1.62 -11.20 -13.86
C GLU A 78 0.92 -10.84 -15.17
N ARG A 79 -0.31 -11.32 -15.37
CA ARG A 79 -1.12 -11.04 -16.57
C ARG A 79 -1.95 -9.78 -16.45
N PHE A 80 -2.42 -9.47 -15.24
CA PHE A 80 -3.44 -8.46 -14.97
C PHE A 80 -3.05 -7.59 -13.78
N LEU A 81 -2.56 -6.39 -14.07
CA LEU A 81 -2.09 -5.43 -13.08
C LEU A 81 -3.25 -4.81 -12.28
N GLY A 82 -4.48 -4.93 -12.74
CA GLY A 82 -5.68 -4.39 -12.07
C GLY A 82 -6.22 -5.31 -10.99
N ILE A 83 -5.74 -6.56 -10.90
CA ILE A 83 -6.20 -7.50 -9.86
C ILE A 83 -5.50 -7.18 -8.54
N TYR A 84 -6.27 -6.79 -7.53
CA TYR A 84 -5.76 -6.61 -6.17
C TYR A 84 -5.42 -7.97 -5.54
N MET A 85 -4.18 -8.11 -5.07
CA MET A 85 -3.68 -9.39 -4.57
C MET A 85 -3.72 -9.45 -3.04
N GLY A 86 -4.42 -10.45 -2.50
CA GLY A 86 -4.31 -10.86 -1.10
C GLY A 86 -4.75 -9.81 -0.07
N ALA A 87 -6.04 -9.51 -0.01
CA ALA A 87 -6.66 -8.90 1.17
C ALA A 87 -6.79 -9.98 2.26
N ASP A 88 -5.73 -10.17 3.04
CA ASP A 88 -5.64 -11.17 4.08
C ASP A 88 -5.21 -10.58 5.43
N SER A 89 -5.13 -11.44 6.46
CA SER A 89 -4.77 -11.05 7.82
C SER A 89 -3.40 -10.36 7.93
N THR A 90 -2.53 -10.43 6.94
CA THR A 90 -1.22 -9.76 6.93
C THR A 90 -1.37 -8.29 6.56
N GLU A 91 -2.35 -7.94 5.73
CA GLU A 91 -2.63 -6.56 5.33
C GLU A 91 -3.16 -5.71 6.47
N ARG A 92 -4.14 -6.25 7.21
CA ARG A 92 -4.65 -5.59 8.42
C ARG A 92 -3.57 -5.35 9.47
N ASN A 93 -2.51 -6.18 9.49
CA ASN A 93 -1.46 -6.07 10.51
C ASN A 93 -0.49 -4.93 10.23
N LEU A 94 -0.36 -4.56 8.95
CA LEU A 94 0.65 -3.61 8.48
C LEU A 94 0.05 -2.28 8.04
N ILE A 95 -1.26 -2.09 8.11
CA ILE A 95 -1.92 -0.86 7.65
C ILE A 95 -1.48 0.39 8.40
N ARG A 96 -1.01 0.26 9.66
CA ARG A 96 -0.37 1.35 10.41
C ARG A 96 0.88 1.87 9.68
N ASN A 97 1.60 0.99 8.99
CA ASN A 97 2.79 1.32 8.21
C ASN A 97 2.44 1.91 6.84
N GLY A 98 1.18 1.87 6.42
CA GLY A 98 0.73 2.39 5.14
C GLY A 98 -0.17 1.43 4.39
N ILE A 99 -0.77 1.93 3.31
CA ILE A 99 -1.60 1.10 2.42
C ILE A 99 -0.71 0.14 1.61
N LYS A 100 -1.26 -1.00 1.20
CA LYS A 100 -0.54 -1.90 0.29
C LYS A 100 -0.49 -1.32 -1.13
N SER A 101 -1.64 -0.96 -1.67
CA SER A 101 -1.82 -0.49 -3.05
C SER A 101 -3.18 0.21 -3.20
N ILE A 102 -3.40 0.82 -4.36
CA ILE A 102 -4.70 1.29 -4.84
C ILE A 102 -5.43 0.22 -5.65
N ASP A 103 -6.73 0.44 -5.87
CA ASP A 103 -7.64 -0.32 -6.74
C ASP A 103 -8.66 0.65 -7.40
N TRP A 104 -9.55 0.12 -8.24
CA TRP A 104 -10.65 0.83 -8.92
C TRP A 104 -11.37 1.84 -8.03
N PHE A 105 -11.76 1.39 -6.84
CA PHE A 105 -12.20 2.24 -5.74
C PHE A 105 -11.10 2.24 -4.67
N THR A 106 -10.73 3.42 -4.21
CA THR A 106 -9.81 3.61 -3.08
C THR A 106 -10.35 4.70 -2.16
N TYR A 107 -10.35 4.45 -0.85
CA TYR A 107 -10.65 5.45 0.17
C TYR A 107 -9.49 5.54 1.16
N ILE A 108 -9.16 6.76 1.59
CA ILE A 108 -8.22 7.01 2.69
C ILE A 108 -8.87 7.94 3.71
N SER A 109 -8.68 7.65 5.00
CA SER A 109 -9.13 8.54 6.07
C SER A 109 -8.36 9.87 6.10
N ASN A 110 -8.93 10.86 6.79
CA ASN A 110 -8.22 12.10 7.13
C ASN A 110 -6.88 11.81 7.83
N THR A 111 -6.85 10.86 8.75
CA THR A 111 -5.62 10.44 9.44
C THR A 111 -4.54 9.99 8.46
N LEU A 112 -4.86 9.14 7.48
CA LEU A 112 -3.89 8.73 6.45
C LEU A 112 -3.42 9.90 5.58
N ALA A 113 -4.33 10.79 5.18
CA ALA A 113 -3.99 11.94 4.34
C ALA A 113 -2.96 12.87 4.99
N GLN A 114 -2.94 12.96 6.33
CA GLN A 114 -1.95 13.76 7.06
C GLN A 114 -0.49 13.33 6.83
N ARG A 115 -0.26 12.08 6.39
CA ARG A 115 1.07 11.62 5.97
C ARG A 115 1.63 12.42 4.82
N ILE A 116 0.81 12.92 3.91
CA ILE A 116 1.30 13.68 2.76
C ILE A 116 1.36 15.17 3.09
N CYS A 117 0.22 15.77 3.44
CA CYS A 117 0.09 17.20 3.71
C CYS A 117 -1.07 17.48 4.68
N SER A 118 -1.34 18.74 5.00
CA SER A 118 -2.53 19.08 5.80
C SER A 118 -3.81 18.72 5.02
N LEU A 119 -4.88 18.41 5.76
CA LEU A 119 -6.18 18.05 5.16
C LEU A 119 -6.71 19.11 4.19
N THR A 120 -6.47 20.38 4.50
CA THR A 120 -6.86 21.53 3.67
C THR A 120 -6.09 21.62 2.36
N MET A 121 -4.86 21.08 2.32
CA MET A 121 -4.00 21.10 1.14
C MET A 121 -4.12 19.83 0.30
N PHE A 122 -4.69 18.76 0.86
CA PHE A 122 -4.76 17.46 0.21
C PHE A 122 -5.52 17.47 -1.13
N PRO A 123 -6.70 18.12 -1.25
CA PRO A 123 -7.36 18.24 -2.56
C PRO A 123 -6.51 18.92 -3.62
N LYS A 124 -5.82 20.02 -3.25
CA LYS A 124 -4.92 20.75 -4.15
C LYS A 124 -3.70 19.92 -4.54
N TYR A 125 -3.17 19.12 -3.61
CA TYR A 125 -2.11 18.15 -3.90
C TYR A 125 -2.54 17.11 -4.93
N CYS A 126 -3.75 16.55 -4.79
CA CYS A 126 -4.32 15.62 -5.78
C CYS A 126 -4.51 16.28 -7.15
N GLU A 127 -5.03 17.52 -7.18
CA GLU A 127 -5.23 18.29 -8.41
C GLU A 127 -3.92 18.52 -9.18
N LEU A 128 -2.84 18.90 -8.48
CA LEU A 128 -1.51 19.07 -9.10
C LEU A 128 -0.99 17.80 -9.76
N LEU A 129 -1.45 16.62 -9.31
CA LEU A 129 -1.12 15.32 -9.87
C LEU A 129 -2.20 14.78 -10.82
N LYS A 130 -3.16 15.63 -11.24
CA LYS A 130 -4.27 15.26 -12.14
C LYS A 130 -5.16 14.15 -11.59
N VAL A 131 -5.31 14.08 -10.27
CA VAL A 131 -6.16 13.11 -9.58
C VAL A 131 -7.48 13.77 -9.18
N LYS A 132 -8.59 13.21 -9.64
CA LYS A 132 -9.93 13.58 -9.17
C LYS A 132 -10.17 12.95 -7.80
N VAL A 133 -10.54 13.78 -6.83
CA VAL A 133 -10.82 13.34 -5.46
C VAL A 133 -12.20 13.80 -5.04
N GLN A 134 -12.96 12.91 -4.40
CA GLN A 134 -14.21 13.26 -3.73
C GLN A 134 -13.94 13.37 -2.24
N GLN A 135 -14.08 14.57 -1.69
CA GLN A 135 -13.97 14.79 -0.26
C GLN A 135 -15.22 14.24 0.45
N LYS A 136 -15.00 13.47 1.50
CA LYS A 136 -16.01 12.94 2.42
C LYS A 136 -15.75 13.52 3.82
N PRO A 137 -16.71 13.48 4.77
CA PRO A 137 -16.51 14.04 6.11
C PRO A 137 -15.26 13.52 6.84
N HIS A 138 -14.95 12.22 6.70
CA HIS A 138 -13.87 11.55 7.42
C HIS A 138 -12.67 11.17 6.55
N GLY A 139 -12.63 11.59 5.28
CA GLY A 139 -11.55 11.22 4.37
C GLY A 139 -11.79 11.57 2.91
N PHE A 140 -11.11 10.84 2.05
CA PHE A 140 -11.05 11.11 0.61
C PHE A 140 -11.28 9.83 -0.18
N GLN A 141 -12.19 9.92 -1.14
CA GLN A 141 -12.58 8.83 -2.02
C GLN A 141 -12.08 9.08 -3.44
N PHE A 142 -11.63 7.99 -4.05
CA PHE A 142 -11.17 7.93 -5.43
C PHE A 142 -11.90 6.80 -6.13
N LEU A 143 -12.59 7.13 -7.21
CA LEU A 143 -13.22 6.18 -8.10
C LEU A 143 -12.58 6.36 -9.48
N LEU A 144 -11.86 5.35 -9.93
CA LEU A 144 -11.15 5.34 -11.20
C LEU A 144 -12.04 4.73 -12.29
N GLU A 145 -12.02 5.27 -13.50
CA GLU A 145 -12.79 4.73 -14.63
C GLU A 145 -14.29 4.53 -14.34
N GLU A 146 -15.05 4.06 -15.34
CA GLU A 146 -16.48 3.78 -15.14
C GLU A 146 -16.71 2.45 -14.40
N PHE A 147 -15.84 1.46 -14.66
CA PHE A 147 -15.90 0.10 -14.15
C PHE A 147 -14.50 -0.40 -13.76
N PRO A 148 -14.40 -1.39 -12.86
CA PRO A 148 -13.12 -2.02 -12.53
C PRO A 148 -12.39 -2.53 -13.76
N GLN A 149 -11.09 -2.28 -13.83
CA GLN A 149 -10.23 -2.70 -14.93
C GLN A 149 -9.31 -3.84 -14.48
N ILE A 150 -9.08 -4.84 -15.34
CA ILE A 150 -8.11 -5.91 -15.08
C ILE A 150 -6.67 -5.50 -15.45
N LEU A 151 -6.51 -4.44 -16.26
CA LEU A 151 -5.24 -3.89 -16.72
C LEU A 151 -4.28 -4.97 -17.27
N PRO A 152 -4.53 -5.51 -18.48
CA PRO A 152 -3.64 -6.48 -19.10
C PRO A 152 -2.21 -5.94 -19.18
N GLN A 153 -1.22 -6.76 -18.83
CA GLN A 153 0.18 -6.33 -18.77
C GLN A 153 0.72 -5.84 -20.12
N ALA A 154 0.18 -6.34 -21.22
CA ALA A 154 0.56 -5.93 -22.58
C ALA A 154 0.02 -4.56 -23.00
N GLU A 155 -0.87 -3.96 -22.20
CA GLU A 155 -1.52 -2.68 -22.49
C GLU A 155 -0.95 -1.56 -21.62
N PRO A 156 -0.97 -0.30 -22.11
CA PRO A 156 -0.58 0.85 -21.31
C PRO A 156 -1.47 0.99 -20.05
N ILE A 157 -0.84 1.34 -18.93
CA ILE A 157 -1.58 1.67 -17.69
C ILE A 157 -2.35 2.97 -17.93
N PRO A 158 -3.67 3.02 -17.66
CA PRO A 158 -4.45 4.25 -17.79
C PRO A 158 -3.92 5.36 -16.87
N ASP A 159 -3.96 6.60 -17.35
CA ASP A 159 -3.50 7.79 -16.62
C ASP A 159 -4.16 7.92 -15.24
N SER A 160 -5.42 7.51 -15.09
CA SER A 160 -6.16 7.55 -13.82
C SER A 160 -5.49 6.69 -12.74
N TYR A 161 -5.11 5.45 -13.07
CA TYR A 161 -4.40 4.53 -12.19
C TYR A 161 -2.97 5.00 -11.92
N PHE A 162 -2.26 5.43 -12.97
CA PHE A 162 -0.88 5.92 -12.83
C PHE A 162 -0.80 7.15 -11.91
N ASN A 163 -1.67 8.14 -12.14
CA ASN A 163 -1.68 9.38 -11.38
C ASN A 163 -2.12 9.17 -9.93
N LEU A 164 -3.16 8.35 -9.68
CA LEU A 164 -3.55 8.03 -8.30
C LEU A 164 -2.45 7.26 -7.57
N ASN A 165 -1.83 6.27 -8.22
CA ASN A 165 -0.74 5.52 -7.62
C ASN A 165 0.44 6.44 -7.29
N LYS A 166 0.77 7.38 -8.17
CA LYS A 166 1.79 8.41 -7.91
C LYS A 166 1.43 9.30 -6.71
N ALA A 167 0.18 9.77 -6.65
CA ALA A 167 -0.28 10.64 -5.55
C ALA A 167 -0.30 9.93 -4.19
N LEU A 168 -0.64 8.64 -4.17
CA LEU A 168 -0.72 7.87 -2.92
C LEU A 168 0.55 7.06 -2.64
N ARG A 169 1.58 7.12 -3.49
CA ARG A 169 2.86 6.42 -3.29
C ARG A 169 3.49 6.68 -1.92
N PRO A 170 3.51 7.92 -1.38
CA PRO A 170 4.04 8.18 -0.05
C PRO A 170 3.26 7.50 1.10
N LEU A 171 2.03 7.03 0.84
CA LEU A 171 1.23 6.29 1.82
C LEU A 171 1.52 4.79 1.80
N ARG A 172 2.24 4.28 0.79
CA ARG A 172 2.44 2.84 0.62
C ARG A 172 3.43 2.31 1.64
N ASN A 173 3.12 1.15 2.22
CA ASN A 173 4.08 0.43 3.06
C ASN A 173 5.16 -0.21 2.17
N GLY A 174 6.40 0.25 2.31
CA GLY A 174 7.55 -0.30 1.60
C GLY A 174 8.09 -1.60 2.19
N ALA A 175 7.67 -1.99 3.41
CA ALA A 175 8.16 -3.14 4.17
C ALA A 175 7.19 -4.32 4.12
N TYR A 176 6.48 -4.48 2.99
CA TYR A 176 5.44 -5.48 2.89
C TYR A 176 6.05 -6.89 2.77
N TRP A 177 5.53 -7.83 3.56
CA TRP A 177 5.94 -9.23 3.57
C TRP A 177 5.40 -9.96 2.34
N ALA A 178 5.51 -11.28 2.25
CA ALA A 178 4.90 -12.03 1.16
C ALA A 178 3.35 -11.88 1.14
N ILE A 179 2.78 -11.40 0.02
CA ILE A 179 1.32 -11.35 -0.22
C ILE A 179 0.73 -12.76 -0.37
N SER A 180 1.52 -13.74 -0.83
CA SER A 180 1.10 -15.13 -0.84
C SER A 180 2.18 -16.04 -0.26
N LYS A 181 1.74 -17.02 0.54
CA LYS A 181 2.61 -18.02 1.17
C LYS A 181 2.40 -19.37 0.49
N ASP A 182 3.50 -20.08 0.24
CA ASP A 182 3.43 -21.48 -0.16
C ASP A 182 3.10 -22.34 1.07
N VAL A 183 2.25 -23.36 0.87
CA VAL A 183 1.81 -24.30 1.91
C VAL A 183 2.30 -25.73 1.63
N GLY A 184 3.48 -25.88 1.02
CA GLY A 184 4.26 -27.12 1.05
C GLY A 184 4.47 -27.83 -0.29
N LYS A 185 4.59 -27.10 -1.41
CA LYS A 185 4.81 -27.72 -2.74
C LYS A 185 5.82 -26.99 -3.64
N ASN A 186 6.64 -26.07 -3.11
CA ASN A 186 7.61 -25.25 -3.85
C ASN A 186 6.98 -24.46 -5.01
N TYR A 187 5.74 -23.98 -4.84
CA TYR A 187 5.13 -23.12 -5.85
C TYR A 187 5.86 -21.77 -5.92
N LYS A 188 5.98 -21.21 -7.12
CA LYS A 188 6.35 -19.80 -7.27
C LYS A 188 5.20 -18.95 -6.73
N VAL A 189 5.44 -18.27 -5.62
CA VAL A 189 4.48 -17.38 -4.95
C VAL A 189 4.89 -15.91 -5.09
N LEU A 190 4.05 -15.00 -4.61
CA LEU A 190 4.42 -13.61 -4.38
C LEU A 190 5.19 -13.53 -3.06
N ASP A 191 6.45 -13.96 -3.10
CA ASP A 191 7.39 -13.79 -1.99
C ASP A 191 7.65 -12.30 -1.69
N THR A 192 8.56 -11.99 -0.76
CA THR A 192 8.84 -10.60 -0.37
C THR A 192 9.32 -9.75 -1.55
N ASP A 193 10.19 -10.27 -2.42
CA ASP A 193 10.70 -9.52 -3.58
C ASP A 193 9.60 -9.28 -4.62
N ALA A 194 8.90 -10.35 -5.01
CA ALA A 194 7.80 -10.27 -5.96
C ALA A 194 6.65 -9.38 -5.44
N THR A 195 6.40 -9.40 -4.13
CA THR A 195 5.43 -8.51 -3.49
C THR A 195 5.81 -7.05 -3.63
N ARG A 196 7.06 -6.69 -3.31
CA ARG A 196 7.52 -5.29 -3.42
C ARG A 196 7.39 -4.79 -4.85
N LYS A 197 7.72 -5.63 -5.83
CA LYS A 197 7.52 -5.32 -7.26
C LYS A 197 6.05 -5.19 -7.62
N TRP A 198 5.18 -6.08 -7.15
CA TRP A 198 3.73 -6.00 -7.38
C TRP A 198 3.10 -4.73 -6.79
N ILE A 199 3.47 -4.32 -5.58
CA ILE A 199 3.02 -3.06 -4.97
C ILE A 199 3.39 -1.86 -5.86
N ARG A 200 4.56 -1.95 -6.50
CA ARG A 200 5.11 -0.93 -7.41
C ARG A 200 4.69 -1.11 -8.87
N ARG A 201 3.81 -2.06 -9.20
CA ARG A 201 3.44 -2.39 -10.60
C ARG A 201 2.89 -1.21 -11.41
N LEU A 202 2.31 -0.22 -10.74
CA LEU A 202 1.75 0.99 -11.34
C LEU A 202 2.73 2.18 -11.34
N ASP A 203 3.97 2.00 -10.87
CA ASP A 203 4.98 3.06 -10.85
C ASP A 203 5.62 3.27 -12.23
N ALA A 204 5.87 2.19 -12.97
CA ALA A 204 6.38 2.20 -14.33
C ALA A 204 6.20 0.81 -14.99
N PRO A 205 6.17 0.74 -16.35
CA PRO A 205 6.16 -0.53 -17.07
C PRO A 205 7.38 -1.40 -16.74
N GLY A 206 7.19 -2.71 -16.73
CA GLY A 206 8.28 -3.70 -16.55
C GLY A 206 8.79 -3.86 -15.12
N ILE A 207 8.18 -3.20 -14.13
CA ILE A 207 8.44 -3.47 -12.71
C ILE A 207 7.85 -4.82 -12.30
N PHE A 208 6.64 -5.11 -12.76
CA PHE A 208 5.95 -6.38 -12.48
C PHE A 208 5.13 -6.84 -13.70
N PRO A 209 5.32 -8.08 -14.21
CA PRO A 209 6.45 -8.96 -13.93
C PRO A 209 7.78 -8.24 -14.17
N ASP A 210 8.82 -8.64 -13.44
CA ASP A 210 10.13 -8.02 -13.56
C ASP A 210 10.71 -8.27 -14.95
N GLN A 211 10.89 -7.20 -15.72
CA GLN A 211 11.52 -7.23 -17.05
C GLN A 211 13.01 -6.87 -17.01
N GLY A 212 13.58 -6.66 -15.82
CA GLY A 212 14.99 -6.33 -15.63
C GLY A 212 15.32 -4.85 -15.83
N TYR A 213 14.33 -3.99 -16.06
CA TYR A 213 14.54 -2.55 -16.28
C TYR A 213 14.89 -1.78 -15.02
N TYR A 214 14.65 -2.34 -13.84
CA TYR A 214 14.90 -1.69 -12.57
C TYR A 214 15.61 -2.62 -11.60
N LYS A 215 16.55 -2.08 -10.84
CA LYS A 215 17.27 -2.83 -9.81
C LYS A 215 17.30 -2.05 -8.50
N GLU A 216 17.06 -2.77 -7.40
CA GLU A 216 17.36 -2.29 -6.04
C GLU A 216 18.84 -2.58 -5.75
N VAL A 217 19.62 -1.54 -5.48
CA VAL A 217 21.05 -1.62 -5.17
C VAL A 217 21.35 -0.94 -3.84
N PRO A 218 22.45 -1.30 -3.15
CA PRO A 218 22.92 -0.55 -2.00
C PRO A 218 23.17 0.92 -2.37
N PRO A 219 22.85 1.86 -1.46
CA PRO A 219 23.07 3.27 -1.73
C PRO A 219 24.58 3.55 -1.84
N LYS A 220 24.96 4.45 -2.77
CA LYS A 220 26.35 4.87 -2.96
C LYS A 220 26.89 5.59 -1.72
N ASP A 221 26.05 6.41 -1.11
CA ASP A 221 26.30 7.08 0.15
C ASP A 221 25.31 6.54 1.20
N LYS A 222 25.85 5.99 2.28
CA LYS A 222 25.05 5.42 3.36
C LYS A 222 24.40 6.48 4.25
N ALA A 223 24.80 7.75 4.16
CA ALA A 223 24.30 8.83 5.00
C ALA A 223 23.27 9.73 4.28
N VAL A 224 22.47 9.17 3.37
CA VAL A 224 21.43 9.93 2.65
C VAL A 224 20.13 9.93 3.45
N TYR A 225 19.71 11.12 3.90
CA TYR A 225 18.46 11.34 4.62
C TYR A 225 17.56 12.30 3.87
N LEU A 226 16.25 12.03 3.93
CA LEU A 226 15.20 12.85 3.35
C LEU A 226 14.24 13.31 4.45
N GLU A 227 14.20 14.61 4.70
CA GLU A 227 13.27 15.20 5.67
C GLU A 227 11.83 15.19 5.13
N THR A 228 10.87 14.88 5.99
CA THR A 228 9.43 14.98 5.69
C THR A 228 9.07 16.29 4.99
N GLY A 229 8.20 16.22 3.99
CA GLY A 229 7.74 17.37 3.21
C GLY A 229 8.70 17.79 2.10
N LYS A 230 9.95 17.29 2.08
CA LYS A 230 10.89 17.53 0.98
C LYS A 230 10.62 16.58 -0.18
N ALA A 231 10.91 17.06 -1.39
CA ALA A 231 10.86 16.26 -2.60
C ALA A 231 12.05 15.30 -2.67
N CYS A 232 11.77 14.03 -2.93
CA CYS A 232 12.73 12.97 -3.10
C CYS A 232 13.64 13.24 -4.31
N LYS A 233 14.96 13.12 -4.10
CA LYS A 233 15.99 13.35 -5.13
C LYS A 233 16.58 12.05 -5.66
N VAL A 234 16.53 10.98 -4.87
CA VAL A 234 17.09 9.66 -5.19
C VAL A 234 15.98 8.64 -5.04
N ALA A 235 15.59 8.00 -6.14
CA ALA A 235 14.57 6.96 -6.08
C ALA A 235 15.07 5.78 -5.23
N GLY A 236 14.23 5.28 -4.33
CA GLY A 236 14.69 4.27 -3.39
C GLY A 236 13.71 3.89 -2.30
N VAL A 237 14.21 3.04 -1.44
CA VAL A 237 13.55 2.53 -0.24
C VAL A 237 14.11 3.32 0.92
N TYR A 238 13.21 3.95 1.66
CA TYR A 238 13.55 4.79 2.79
C TYR A 238 12.96 4.21 4.07
N ARG A 239 13.71 4.27 5.17
CA ARG A 239 13.35 3.75 6.49
C ARG A 239 13.30 4.89 7.52
N TYR A 240 12.42 4.80 8.51
CA TYR A 240 12.50 5.68 9.68
C TYR A 240 13.31 5.00 10.78
N ASP A 241 14.52 5.50 11.03
CA ASP A 241 15.47 4.81 11.93
C ASP A 241 15.10 4.90 13.41
N ASP A 242 14.49 6.01 13.81
CA ASP A 242 14.13 6.30 15.21
C ASP A 242 12.73 5.79 15.60
N GLU A 243 12.17 4.84 14.84
CA GLU A 243 10.88 4.27 15.18
C GLU A 243 10.94 3.55 16.54
N LEU A 244 9.95 3.85 17.39
CA LEU A 244 9.78 3.21 18.69
C LEU A 244 8.59 2.24 18.65
N ASP A 245 8.71 1.13 19.37
CA ASP A 245 7.63 0.20 19.62
C ASP A 245 6.65 0.72 20.68
N ILE A 246 5.68 -0.12 21.05
CA ILE A 246 4.63 0.23 22.01
C ILE A 246 5.16 0.48 23.43
N ASP A 247 6.32 -0.09 23.78
CA ASP A 247 6.97 0.12 25.07
C ASP A 247 7.88 1.36 25.05
N GLY A 248 7.92 2.08 23.93
CA GLY A 248 8.84 3.20 23.73
C GLY A 248 10.29 2.76 23.49
N LYS A 249 10.53 1.49 23.16
CA LYS A 249 11.86 0.96 22.84
C LYS A 249 12.12 1.09 21.35
N PRO A 250 13.37 1.26 20.90
CA PRO A 250 13.68 1.24 19.48
C PRO A 250 13.17 -0.03 18.81
N VAL A 251 12.47 0.10 17.68
CA VAL A 251 12.14 -1.06 16.83
C VAL A 251 13.45 -1.55 16.24
N HIS A 252 13.90 -2.71 16.70
CA HIS A 252 15.11 -3.35 16.20
C HIS A 252 14.84 -4.20 14.96
N ALA A 253 15.88 -4.35 14.16
CA ALA A 253 15.85 -5.22 13.00
C ALA A 253 15.98 -6.70 13.40
N GLY A 254 15.17 -7.54 12.77
CA GLY A 254 15.27 -9.00 12.91
C GLY A 254 14.72 -9.54 14.25
N HIS A 255 14.56 -10.86 14.30
CA HIS A 255 14.33 -11.55 15.57
C HIS A 255 15.62 -11.50 16.41
N VAL A 256 15.48 -11.56 17.74
CA VAL A 256 16.60 -11.57 18.72
C VAL A 256 17.72 -12.57 18.37
N ASN A 257 17.45 -13.57 17.53
CA ASN A 257 18.39 -14.65 17.15
C ASN A 257 18.90 -14.56 15.69
N ARG A 258 18.74 -13.44 14.99
CA ARG A 258 19.27 -13.26 13.62
C ARG A 258 20.62 -12.54 13.64
N THR A 259 21.66 -13.19 13.12
CA THR A 259 23.03 -12.66 13.04
C THR A 259 23.35 -11.97 11.71
N ASP A 260 22.38 -11.90 10.77
CA ASP A 260 22.53 -11.38 9.41
C ASP A 260 22.10 -9.91 9.25
N TYR A 261 21.95 -9.17 10.35
CA TYR A 261 21.57 -7.76 10.27
C TYR A 261 22.70 -6.88 9.71
N GLU A 262 22.34 -6.00 8.78
CA GLU A 262 23.22 -4.98 8.21
C GLU A 262 22.55 -3.60 8.27
N GLU A 263 23.34 -2.52 8.30
CA GLU A 263 22.89 -1.13 8.44
C GLU A 263 21.73 -0.73 7.48
N ASN A 264 21.75 -1.25 6.26
CA ASN A 264 20.80 -0.96 5.18
C ASN A 264 19.86 -2.14 4.87
N TYR A 265 19.62 -3.01 5.86
CA TYR A 265 18.78 -4.19 5.69
C TYR A 265 17.32 -3.82 5.39
N THR A 266 16.82 -4.26 4.23
CA THR A 266 15.45 -3.98 3.75
C THR A 266 14.39 -4.93 4.32
N SER A 267 14.82 -5.98 5.04
CA SER A 267 13.94 -6.94 5.75
C SER A 267 13.81 -6.59 7.23
N ASP A 268 13.79 -5.29 7.54
CA ASP A 268 13.62 -4.73 8.87
C ASP A 268 12.13 -4.45 9.18
N TYR A 269 11.74 -4.60 10.44
CA TYR A 269 10.38 -4.38 10.94
C TYR A 269 9.98 -2.90 10.99
N ARG A 270 10.98 -2.00 10.96
CA ARG A 270 10.74 -0.57 10.88
C ARG A 270 9.97 -0.18 9.63
N GLN A 271 9.29 0.94 9.72
CA GLN A 271 8.49 1.49 8.66
C GLN A 271 9.38 1.89 7.50
N HIS A 272 9.06 1.35 6.34
CA HIS A 272 9.65 1.75 5.08
C HIS A 272 8.63 2.44 4.17
N VAL A 273 9.13 3.29 3.30
CA VAL A 273 8.39 3.88 2.18
C VAL A 273 9.23 3.78 0.92
N VAL A 274 8.59 3.55 -0.23
CA VAL A 274 9.26 3.56 -1.53
C VAL A 274 8.90 4.87 -2.23
N LEU A 275 9.91 5.69 -2.49
CA LEU A 275 9.76 7.01 -3.10
C LEU A 275 10.53 7.05 -4.41
N LEU A 276 9.93 7.67 -5.42
CA LEU A 276 10.58 8.03 -6.68
C LEU A 276 10.94 9.51 -6.69
N VAL A 277 11.79 9.90 -7.63
CA VAL A 277 12.20 11.30 -7.80
C VAL A 277 10.97 12.20 -7.96
N GLY A 278 10.89 13.25 -7.15
CA GLY A 278 9.79 14.20 -7.11
C GLY A 278 8.67 13.88 -6.12
N ASP A 279 8.63 12.68 -5.54
CA ASP A 279 7.66 12.35 -4.49
C ASP A 279 7.96 13.12 -3.20
N ILE A 280 6.92 13.41 -2.43
CA ILE A 280 7.07 14.08 -1.13
C ILE A 280 7.33 13.01 -0.06
N ALA A 281 8.35 13.23 0.77
CA ALA A 281 8.59 12.40 1.95
C ALA A 281 7.44 12.53 2.95
N PRO A 282 6.82 11.41 3.39
CA PRO A 282 5.65 11.48 4.23
C PRO A 282 5.99 11.86 5.69
N ARG A 283 4.99 12.29 6.46
CA ARG A 283 5.03 12.28 7.93
C ARG A 283 4.94 10.85 8.43
N PHE A 284 5.60 10.60 9.56
CA PHE A 284 5.37 9.40 10.36
C PHE A 284 4.12 9.61 11.23
N LEU A 285 3.18 8.66 11.24
CA LEU A 285 2.03 8.74 12.14
C LEU A 285 2.33 7.96 13.41
N ALA A 286 2.45 8.67 14.53
CA ALA A 286 2.47 8.02 15.82
C ALA A 286 1.05 7.91 16.35
N PHE A 287 0.79 6.78 17.00
CA PHE A 287 -0.51 6.45 17.53
C PHE A 287 -0.44 6.17 19.04
N PHE A 288 -1.51 6.46 19.75
CA PHE A 288 -1.80 5.89 21.07
C PHE A 288 -2.35 4.45 20.90
N ASP A 289 -2.69 3.84 22.03
CA ASP A 289 -3.49 2.60 22.03
C ASP A 289 -4.79 2.76 21.24
N HIS A 290 -5.29 1.63 20.72
CA HIS A 290 -6.41 1.61 19.76
C HIS A 290 -6.12 2.47 18.52
N ALA A 291 -4.83 2.58 18.18
CA ALA A 291 -4.35 3.36 17.06
C ALA A 291 -4.87 4.81 17.00
N GLU A 292 -5.33 5.47 18.06
CA GLU A 292 -5.73 6.89 18.00
C GLU A 292 -4.55 7.77 17.55
N LEU A 293 -4.74 8.71 16.62
CA LEU A 293 -3.63 9.53 16.13
C LEU A 293 -3.10 10.41 17.27
N LYS A 294 -1.87 10.12 17.71
CA LYS A 294 -1.15 10.95 18.67
C LYS A 294 -0.56 12.18 17.98
N GLU A 295 0.16 11.96 16.89
CA GLU A 295 0.79 13.04 16.14
C GLU A 295 1.22 12.57 14.74
N ALA A 296 1.23 13.50 13.79
CA ALA A 296 1.89 13.32 12.50
C ALA A 296 3.27 14.00 12.54
N LYS A 297 4.32 13.21 12.77
CA LYS A 297 5.69 13.71 13.00
C LYS A 297 6.40 14.06 11.71
N THR A 298 7.16 15.15 11.75
CA THR A 298 8.27 15.38 10.84
C THR A 298 9.43 14.48 11.25
N VAL A 299 9.92 13.66 10.32
CA VAL A 299 11.02 12.72 10.56
C VAL A 299 12.08 12.85 9.47
N LYS A 300 13.22 12.19 9.68
CA LYS A 300 14.22 11.98 8.64
C LYS A 300 14.13 10.53 8.18
N TRP A 301 13.91 10.37 6.87
CA TRP A 301 13.84 9.08 6.21
C TRP A 301 15.23 8.71 5.68
N HIS A 302 15.81 7.63 6.17
CA HIS A 302 17.12 7.12 5.76
C HIS A 302 17.01 6.27 4.49
N LEU A 303 17.77 6.58 3.45
CA LEU A 303 17.84 5.78 2.24
C LEU A 303 18.61 4.48 2.50
N VAL A 304 17.90 3.35 2.49
CA VAL A 304 18.49 2.01 2.70
C VAL A 304 18.73 1.25 1.40
N SER A 305 18.07 1.64 0.30
CA SER A 305 18.35 1.09 -1.04
C SER A 305 17.99 2.08 -2.14
N GLU A 306 18.85 2.21 -3.13
CA GLU A 306 18.58 2.95 -4.37
C GLU A 306 17.84 2.08 -5.39
N ILE A 307 16.87 2.68 -6.09
CA ILE A 307 16.22 2.08 -7.26
C ILE A 307 16.81 2.74 -8.50
N ILE A 308 17.55 1.97 -9.29
CA ILE A 308 18.17 2.43 -10.54
C ILE A 308 17.46 1.81 -11.74
N LYS A 309 17.42 2.55 -12.84
CA LYS A 309 17.03 2.01 -14.15
C LYS A 309 18.25 1.31 -14.77
N VAL A 310 18.06 0.09 -15.25
CA VAL A 310 19.07 -0.70 -15.96
C VAL A 310 18.78 -0.55 -17.46
N GLU A 311 19.82 -0.28 -18.24
CA GLU A 311 19.76 -0.19 -19.71
C GLU A 311 19.59 -1.56 -20.37
#